data_AF-A0A0H3L495-F1
#
_entry.id   AF-A0A0H3L495-F1
#
_cell.length_a   1.000
_cell.length_b   1.000
_cell.length_c   1.000
_cell.angle_alpha   90.00
_cell.angle_beta   90.00
_cell.angle_gamma   90.00
#
_symmetry.space_group_name_H-M   'P 1'
#
loop_
_entity.id
_entity.type
_entity.pdbx_description
1 polymer ?
#
loop_
_entity_poly.entity_id
_entity_poly.type
_entity_poly.pdbx_seq_one_letter_code
_entity_poly.pdbx_strand_id
1 'polypeptide(L)'
;MLMDNKKYQYNLYEILCLMTYGEAFEAYRVDDYDKEITEWAEREIIAGNDSETVLILASLNLDKKPDQYEVKYYLSAYMRQEGIFMPNLSESSVVWLRIKTWFLLHVESVAEIGLRLHQIPAFPLSSNFLLSSKITWQYYHLYEELFEDWGPDYPAKASKMSEPEIINYIKDRLKPFYRILTNKDWVDLLSGNYRNSPKVRKQEIN
;
A
#
# COMPACT_ATOMS: atom_id res chain seq x y z
N MET A 1 26.29 -9.25 -11.51
CA MET A 1 24.88 -9.48 -11.90
C MET A 1 24.08 -8.48 -11.10
N LEU A 2 23.66 -7.37 -11.73
CA LEU A 2 22.78 -6.40 -11.06
C LEU A 2 21.46 -7.14 -10.81
N MET A 3 21.17 -7.47 -9.56
CA MET A 3 19.81 -7.84 -9.18
C MET A 3 18.94 -6.64 -9.57
N ASP A 4 18.04 -6.83 -10.53
CA ASP A 4 16.95 -5.89 -10.78
C ASP A 4 16.21 -5.75 -9.46
N ASN A 5 16.54 -4.70 -8.71
CA ASN A 5 15.85 -4.35 -7.49
C ASN A 5 14.49 -3.83 -7.96
N LYS A 6 13.53 -4.74 -8.15
CA LYS A 6 12.20 -4.43 -8.68
C LYS A 6 11.58 -3.35 -7.80
N LYS A 7 11.68 -2.09 -8.22
CA LYS A 7 10.98 -0.97 -7.60
C LYS A 7 9.48 -1.21 -7.79
N TYR A 8 8.71 -1.09 -6.72
CA TYR A 8 7.25 -1.13 -6.84
C TYR A 8 6.80 0.03 -7.72
N GLN A 9 6.03 -0.26 -8.75
CA GLN A 9 5.49 0.77 -9.64
C GLN A 9 4.06 1.06 -9.23
N TYR A 10 3.84 2.17 -8.54
CA TYR A 10 2.51 2.60 -8.15
C TYR A 10 1.71 3.08 -9.36
N ASN A 11 0.44 2.71 -9.44
CA ASN A 11 -0.50 3.43 -10.31
C ASN A 11 -1.04 4.68 -9.59
N LEU A 12 -1.68 5.59 -10.33
CA LEU A 12 -2.23 6.82 -9.75
C LEU A 12 -3.15 6.57 -8.55
N TYR A 13 -4.08 5.63 -8.66
CA TYR A 13 -5.02 5.33 -7.59
C TYR A 13 -4.31 4.86 -6.31
N GLU A 14 -3.25 4.08 -6.42
CA GLU A 14 -2.41 3.70 -5.28
C GLU A 14 -1.70 4.91 -4.65
N ILE A 15 -1.16 5.80 -5.47
CA ILE A 15 -0.52 7.03 -4.99
C ILE A 15 -1.54 7.87 -4.21
N LEU A 16 -2.74 8.08 -4.76
CA LEU A 16 -3.81 8.83 -4.09
C LEU A 16 -4.25 8.16 -2.77
N CYS A 17 -4.32 6.83 -2.73
CA CYS A 17 -4.58 6.09 -1.49
C CYS A 17 -3.50 6.33 -0.44
N LEU A 18 -2.22 6.25 -0.84
CA LEU A 18 -1.11 6.48 0.06
C LEU A 18 -1.11 7.92 0.58
N MET A 19 -1.34 8.92 -0.29
CA MET A 19 -1.50 10.32 0.10
C MET A 19 -2.59 10.49 1.16
N THR A 20 -3.79 9.98 0.90
CA THR A 20 -4.93 10.04 1.84
C THR A 20 -4.57 9.41 3.19
N TYR A 21 -3.90 8.26 3.17
CA TYR A 21 -3.53 7.56 4.40
C TYR A 21 -2.42 8.30 5.17
N GLY A 22 -1.43 8.84 4.47
CA GLY A 22 -0.34 9.62 5.06
C GLY A 22 -0.81 10.95 5.65
N GLU A 23 -1.79 11.62 5.03
CA GLU A 23 -2.42 12.83 5.58
C GLU A 23 -3.14 12.55 6.91
N ALA A 24 -3.78 11.38 7.04
CA ALA A 24 -4.42 10.97 8.28
C ALA A 24 -3.41 10.48 9.34
N PHE A 25 -2.32 9.86 8.91
CA PHE A 25 -1.33 9.22 9.75
C PHE A 25 0.10 9.53 9.27
N GLU A 26 0.65 10.66 9.71
CA GLU A 26 1.95 11.18 9.25
C GLU A 26 3.09 10.15 9.37
N ALA A 27 3.05 9.27 10.37
CA ALA A 27 4.03 8.20 10.58
C ALA A 27 4.12 7.18 9.41
N TYR A 28 3.12 7.15 8.52
CA TYR A 28 3.05 6.23 7.37
C TYR A 28 3.12 6.92 6.02
N ARG A 29 3.42 8.22 6.02
CA ARG A 29 3.60 9.02 4.82
C ARG A 29 4.76 8.47 3.98
N VAL A 30 4.61 8.49 2.66
CA VAL A 30 5.73 8.26 1.74
C VAL A 30 6.51 9.55 1.58
N ASP A 31 7.84 9.44 1.58
CA ASP A 31 8.75 10.59 1.63
C ASP A 31 8.56 11.58 0.48
N ASP A 32 8.21 11.12 -0.73
CA ASP A 32 8.10 11.97 -1.91
C ASP A 32 6.94 11.57 -2.84
N TYR A 33 5.71 11.97 -2.49
CA TYR A 33 4.55 11.76 -3.35
C TYR A 33 4.66 12.49 -4.68
N ASP A 34 5.29 13.66 -4.70
CA ASP A 34 5.43 14.46 -5.91
C ASP A 34 6.27 13.67 -6.94
N LYS A 35 7.37 13.06 -6.50
CA LYS A 35 8.18 12.16 -7.33
C LYS A 35 7.40 10.93 -7.82
N GLU A 36 6.61 10.29 -6.96
CA GLU A 36 5.82 9.13 -7.38
C GLU A 36 4.76 9.49 -8.43
N ILE A 37 4.15 10.68 -8.34
CA ILE A 37 3.20 11.21 -9.33
C ILE A 37 3.90 11.46 -10.67
N THR A 38 5.05 12.14 -10.67
CA THR A 38 5.76 12.46 -11.91
C THR A 38 6.33 11.21 -12.58
N GLU A 39 6.82 10.24 -11.81
CA GLU A 39 7.23 8.93 -12.34
C GLU A 39 6.06 8.10 -12.89
N TRP A 40 4.88 8.17 -12.26
CA TRP A 40 3.68 7.55 -12.82
C TRP A 40 3.29 8.22 -14.15
N ALA A 41 3.29 9.55 -14.21
CA ALA A 41 2.95 10.28 -15.44
C ALA A 41 3.90 9.95 -16.60
N GLU A 42 5.21 9.84 -16.34
CA GLU A 42 6.20 9.42 -17.35
C GLU A 42 5.87 8.03 -17.91
N ARG A 43 5.50 7.07 -17.04
CA ARG A 43 5.09 5.73 -17.49
C ARG A 43 3.84 5.76 -18.36
N GLU A 44 2.86 6.61 -18.04
CA GLU A 44 1.66 6.77 -18.86
C GLU A 44 1.97 7.34 -20.25
N ILE A 45 2.85 8.35 -20.34
CA ILE A 45 3.29 8.90 -21.62
C ILE A 45 4.01 7.84 -22.46
N ILE A 46 4.89 7.04 -21.87
CA ILE A 46 5.57 5.93 -22.56
C ILE A 46 4.56 4.88 -23.03
N ALA A 47 3.49 4.65 -22.26
CA ALA A 47 2.40 3.73 -22.61
C ALA A 47 1.44 4.29 -23.69
N GLY A 48 1.64 5.53 -24.14
CA GLY A 48 0.87 6.16 -25.21
C GLY A 48 -0.31 7.02 -24.75
N ASN A 49 -0.35 7.44 -23.48
CA ASN A 49 -1.30 8.44 -23.01
C ASN A 49 -0.99 9.81 -23.67
N ASP A 50 -1.98 10.42 -24.31
CA ASP A 50 -1.86 11.68 -25.05
C ASP A 50 -2.42 12.90 -24.31
N SER A 51 -2.80 12.74 -23.04
CA SER A 51 -3.26 13.84 -22.20
C SER A 51 -2.16 14.89 -22.01
N GLU A 52 -2.45 16.13 -22.42
CA GLU A 52 -1.56 17.27 -22.20
C GLU A 52 -1.22 17.46 -20.72
N THR A 53 -2.19 17.20 -19.83
CA THR A 53 -1.97 17.37 -18.39
C THR A 53 -1.03 16.30 -17.83
N VAL A 54 -1.11 15.07 -18.34
CA VAL A 54 -0.16 13.99 -18.01
C VAL A 54 1.22 14.28 -18.58
N LEU A 55 1.30 14.85 -19.79
CA LEU A 55 2.57 15.24 -20.39
C LEU A 55 3.30 16.29 -19.56
N ILE A 56 2.57 17.30 -19.06
CA ILE A 56 3.14 18.31 -18.17
C ILE A 56 3.64 17.66 -16.88
N LEU A 57 2.84 16.81 -16.23
CA LEU A 57 3.27 16.07 -15.03
C LEU A 57 4.53 15.23 -15.27
N ALA A 58 4.62 14.54 -16.41
CA ALA A 58 5.80 13.77 -16.80
C ALA A 58 7.02 14.67 -16.99
N SER A 59 6.84 15.86 -17.59
CA SER A 59 7.93 16.81 -17.80
C SER A 59 8.56 17.34 -16.50
N LEU A 60 7.78 17.45 -15.43
CA LEU A 60 8.28 17.83 -14.10
C LEU A 60 9.23 16.77 -13.51
N ASN A 61 9.25 15.55 -14.04
CA ASN A 61 10.19 14.51 -13.62
C ASN A 61 11.65 14.77 -14.07
N LEU A 62 11.85 15.71 -15.00
CA LEU A 62 13.18 16.14 -15.47
C LEU A 62 13.93 16.93 -14.39
N ASP A 63 13.19 17.56 -13.48
CA ASP A 63 13.77 18.26 -12.34
C ASP A 63 14.24 17.28 -11.27
N LYS A 64 15.34 17.62 -10.59
CA LYS A 64 15.84 16.81 -9.47
C LYS A 64 14.82 16.71 -8.32
N LYS A 65 14.01 17.75 -8.16
CA LYS A 65 12.89 17.81 -7.23
C LYS A 65 11.74 18.52 -7.95
N PRO A 66 10.63 17.83 -8.25
CA PRO A 66 9.47 18.46 -8.87
C PRO A 66 8.93 19.63 -8.04
N ASP A 67 8.42 20.68 -8.69
CA ASP A 67 7.73 21.75 -7.98
C ASP A 67 6.38 21.24 -7.43
N GLN A 68 6.24 21.30 -6.11
CA GLN A 68 5.06 20.78 -5.41
C GLN A 68 3.76 21.49 -5.83
N TYR A 69 3.80 22.79 -6.11
CA TYR A 69 2.61 23.54 -6.51
C TYR A 69 2.18 23.15 -7.91
N GLU A 70 3.11 23.00 -8.84
CA GLU A 70 2.83 22.54 -10.20
C GLU A 70 2.30 21.11 -10.21
N VAL A 71 2.96 20.18 -9.51
CA VAL A 71 2.48 18.79 -9.40
C VAL A 71 1.05 18.75 -8.87
N LYS A 72 0.75 19.45 -7.77
CA LYS A 72 -0.60 19.50 -7.21
C LYS A 72 -1.62 20.13 -8.17
N TYR A 73 -1.24 21.20 -8.86
CA TYR A 73 -2.11 21.90 -9.80
C TYR A 73 -2.50 21.00 -10.98
N TYR A 74 -1.51 20.41 -11.65
CA TYR A 74 -1.74 19.57 -12.82
C TYR A 74 -2.37 18.22 -12.46
N LEU A 75 -2.01 17.61 -11.32
CA LEU A 75 -2.73 16.44 -10.82
C LEU A 75 -4.21 16.74 -10.60
N SER A 76 -4.54 17.88 -9.97
CA SER A 76 -5.93 18.28 -9.74
C SER A 76 -6.68 18.59 -11.03
N ALA A 77 -6.00 19.10 -12.06
CA ALA A 77 -6.59 19.31 -13.38
C ALA A 77 -6.90 17.97 -14.06
N TYR A 78 -5.95 17.03 -14.06
CA TYR A 78 -6.11 15.70 -14.63
C TYR A 78 -7.25 14.93 -13.94
N MET A 79 -7.27 14.92 -12.61
CA MET A 79 -8.32 14.26 -11.84
C MET A 79 -9.72 14.80 -12.19
N ARG A 80 -9.85 16.10 -12.43
CA ARG A 80 -11.13 16.70 -12.86
C ARG A 80 -11.51 16.31 -14.29
N GLN A 81 -10.56 16.25 -15.21
CA GLN A 81 -10.78 15.83 -16.60
C GLN A 81 -11.28 14.38 -16.67
N GLU A 82 -10.65 13.49 -15.89
CA GLU A 82 -10.94 12.05 -15.89
C GLU A 82 -12.06 11.64 -14.92
N GLY A 83 -12.63 12.58 -14.16
CA GLY A 83 -13.65 12.28 -13.15
C GLY A 83 -13.12 11.40 -11.99
N ILE A 84 -11.83 11.53 -11.67
CA ILE A 84 -11.17 10.83 -10.57
C ILE A 84 -11.38 11.60 -9.27
N PHE A 85 -11.76 10.89 -8.22
CA PHE A 85 -11.93 11.44 -6.87
C PHE A 85 -10.86 10.90 -5.93
N MET A 86 -10.55 11.65 -4.88
CA MET A 86 -9.69 11.15 -3.80
C MET A 86 -10.34 9.92 -3.15
N PRO A 87 -9.59 8.81 -3.00
CA PRO A 87 -10.07 7.64 -2.28
C PRO A 87 -10.41 7.98 -0.82
N ASN A 88 -11.38 7.26 -0.24
CA ASN A 88 -11.68 7.45 1.17
C ASN A 88 -10.67 6.74 2.07
N LEU A 89 -10.58 7.14 3.34
CA LEU A 89 -9.56 6.63 4.25
C LEU A 89 -9.67 5.11 4.53
N SER A 90 -10.87 4.53 4.46
CA SER A 90 -11.06 3.08 4.65
C SER A 90 -10.50 2.29 3.48
N GLU A 91 -10.79 2.72 2.26
CA GLU A 91 -10.23 2.19 1.02
C GLU A 91 -8.70 2.31 0.97
N SER A 92 -8.21 3.51 1.27
CA SER A 92 -6.78 3.81 1.36
C SER A 92 -6.04 2.90 2.32
N SER A 93 -6.64 2.50 3.45
CA SER A 93 -6.01 1.59 4.41
C SER A 93 -5.82 0.16 3.89
N VAL A 94 -6.76 -0.33 3.08
CA VAL A 94 -6.68 -1.66 2.48
C VAL A 94 -5.61 -1.68 1.40
N VAL A 95 -5.56 -0.61 0.58
CA VAL A 95 -4.52 -0.42 -0.44
C VAL A 95 -3.13 -0.28 0.20
N TRP A 96 -3.01 0.51 1.27
CA TRP A 96 -1.78 0.65 2.03
C TRP A 96 -1.29 -0.71 2.53
N LEU A 97 -2.17 -1.52 3.15
CA LEU A 97 -1.80 -2.84 3.65
C LEU A 97 -1.42 -3.79 2.51
N ARG A 98 -2.12 -3.75 1.37
CA ARG A 98 -1.77 -4.51 0.17
C ARG A 98 -0.33 -4.22 -0.26
N ILE A 99 0.03 -2.95 -0.34
CA ILE A 99 1.36 -2.48 -0.76
C ILE A 99 2.42 -2.94 0.24
N LYS A 100 2.19 -2.76 1.55
CA LYS A 100 3.12 -3.25 2.58
C LYS A 100 3.31 -4.77 2.51
N THR A 101 2.23 -5.50 2.23
CA THR A 101 2.29 -6.95 2.03
C THR A 101 3.11 -7.31 0.80
N TRP A 102 2.95 -6.57 -0.31
CA TRP A 102 3.78 -6.78 -1.49
C TRP A 102 5.27 -6.64 -1.15
N PHE A 103 5.67 -5.58 -0.44
CA PHE A 103 7.07 -5.41 -0.04
C PHE A 103 7.56 -6.59 0.81
N LEU A 104 6.79 -7.01 1.81
CA LEU A 104 7.14 -8.17 2.65
C LEU A 104 7.29 -9.48 1.85
N LEU A 105 6.58 -9.61 0.73
CA LEU A 105 6.69 -10.78 -0.16
C LEU A 105 7.89 -10.73 -1.12
N HIS A 106 8.52 -9.55 -1.29
CA HIS A 106 9.59 -9.33 -2.27
C HIS A 106 10.94 -8.97 -1.64
N VAL A 107 10.97 -8.60 -0.35
CA VAL A 107 12.21 -8.39 0.40
C VAL A 107 12.90 -9.74 0.68
N GLU A 108 14.23 -9.73 0.58
CA GLU A 108 15.09 -10.90 0.87
C GLU A 108 15.95 -10.72 2.14
N SER A 109 15.88 -9.55 2.79
CA SER A 109 16.58 -9.28 4.06
C SER A 109 15.66 -9.49 5.25
N VAL A 110 16.05 -10.38 6.17
CA VAL A 110 15.31 -10.64 7.43
C VAL A 110 15.24 -9.38 8.29
N ALA A 111 16.32 -8.59 8.35
CA ALA A 111 16.33 -7.34 9.11
C ALA A 111 15.33 -6.31 8.56
N GLU A 112 15.26 -6.18 7.23
CA GLU A 112 14.30 -5.29 6.59
C GLU A 112 12.86 -5.78 6.77
N ILE A 113 12.64 -7.09 6.68
CA ILE A 113 11.34 -7.70 6.97
C ILE A 113 10.88 -7.39 8.40
N GLY A 114 11.76 -7.58 9.39
CA GLY A 114 11.45 -7.30 10.80
C GLY A 114 11.06 -5.84 11.00
N LEU A 115 11.84 -4.91 10.44
CA LEU A 115 11.53 -3.47 10.48
C LEU A 115 10.18 -3.15 9.85
N ARG A 116 9.88 -3.69 8.66
CA ARG A 116 8.63 -3.44 7.94
C ARG A 116 7.42 -4.03 8.65
N LEU A 117 7.55 -5.21 9.26
CA LEU A 117 6.50 -5.82 10.08
C LEU A 117 6.23 -4.99 11.34
N HIS A 118 7.27 -4.55 12.04
CA HIS A 118 7.15 -3.68 13.22
C HIS A 118 6.43 -2.36 12.92
N GLN A 119 6.59 -1.83 11.70
CA GLN A 119 5.92 -0.60 11.27
C GLN A 119 4.42 -0.77 11.00
N ILE A 120 3.90 -2.00 10.88
CA ILE A 120 2.47 -2.22 10.69
C ILE A 120 1.77 -2.10 12.05
N PRO A 121 0.80 -1.17 12.21
CA PRO A 121 0.11 -1.00 13.48
C PRO A 121 -0.69 -2.27 13.81
N ALA A 122 -0.90 -2.55 15.10
CA ALA A 122 -1.70 -3.72 15.51
C ALA A 122 -3.18 -3.61 15.06
N PHE A 123 -3.71 -2.38 14.98
CA PHE A 123 -5.07 -2.12 14.53
C PHE A 123 -5.08 -1.18 13.31
N PRO A 124 -6.01 -1.37 12.36
CA PRO A 124 -6.16 -0.49 11.21
C PRO A 124 -6.67 0.85 11.73
N LEU A 125 -5.92 1.91 11.44
CA LEU A 125 -6.17 3.20 12.06
C LEU A 125 -7.42 3.91 11.50
N SER A 126 -8.01 3.38 10.43
CA SER A 126 -9.17 4.00 9.77
C SER A 126 -10.30 3.07 9.36
N SER A 127 -10.14 1.76 9.53
CA SER A 127 -11.20 0.82 9.19
C SER A 127 -12.04 0.50 10.42
N ASN A 128 -13.30 0.94 10.41
CA ASN A 128 -14.31 0.47 11.36
C ASN A 128 -14.74 -0.99 11.07
N PHE A 129 -14.14 -1.66 10.07
CA PHE A 129 -14.48 -3.03 9.70
C PHE A 129 -13.58 -4.04 10.42
N LEU A 130 -14.25 -4.85 11.25
CA LEU A 130 -13.66 -5.93 12.03
C LEU A 130 -12.77 -6.88 11.20
N LEU A 131 -13.13 -7.15 9.95
CA LEU A 131 -12.35 -8.04 9.07
C LEU A 131 -10.98 -7.44 8.72
N SER A 132 -10.92 -6.15 8.39
CA SER A 132 -9.66 -5.45 8.13
C SER A 132 -8.80 -5.43 9.38
N SER A 133 -9.40 -5.25 10.55
CA SER A 133 -8.68 -5.31 11.83
C SER A 133 -8.08 -6.68 12.09
N LYS A 134 -8.82 -7.76 11.80
CA LYS A 134 -8.32 -9.12 11.94
C LYS A 134 -7.14 -9.39 11.02
N ILE A 135 -7.15 -8.89 9.79
CA ILE A 135 -6.02 -9.05 8.86
C ILE A 135 -4.79 -8.34 9.41
N THR A 136 -4.90 -7.06 9.74
CA THR A 136 -3.78 -6.27 10.30
C THR A 136 -3.19 -6.92 11.56
N TRP A 137 -4.05 -7.44 12.43
CA TRP A 137 -3.64 -8.16 13.65
C TRP A 137 -2.75 -9.39 13.36
N GLN A 138 -2.94 -10.07 12.22
CA GLN A 138 -2.07 -11.18 11.83
C GLN A 138 -0.63 -10.74 11.51
N TYR A 139 -0.43 -9.51 11.02
CA TYR A 139 0.91 -8.98 10.73
C TYR A 139 1.63 -8.65 12.03
N TYR A 140 0.92 -8.03 12.96
CA TYR A 140 1.43 -7.74 14.30
C TYR A 140 1.84 -9.01 15.03
N HIS A 141 0.97 -10.03 15.07
CA HIS A 141 1.34 -11.31 15.68
C HIS A 141 2.46 -12.04 14.96
N LEU A 142 2.58 -11.89 13.64
CA LEU A 142 3.71 -12.45 12.90
C LEU A 142 5.04 -11.79 13.32
N TYR A 143 5.02 -10.49 13.60
CA TYR A 143 6.15 -9.79 14.18
C TYR A 143 6.49 -10.31 15.57
N GLU A 144 5.50 -10.32 16.49
CA GLU A 144 5.69 -10.80 17.86
C GLU A 144 6.25 -12.24 17.88
N GLU A 145 5.62 -13.14 17.12
CA GLU A 145 6.02 -14.54 17.09
C GLU A 145 7.47 -14.73 16.64
N LEU A 146 7.92 -13.97 15.65
CA LEU A 146 9.23 -14.18 15.02
C LEU A 146 10.34 -13.39 15.69
N PHE A 147 10.10 -12.14 16.04
CA PHE A 147 11.13 -11.15 16.34
C PHE A 147 11.12 -10.64 17.78
N GLU A 148 10.05 -10.84 18.56
CA GLU A 148 10.11 -10.47 19.96
C GLU A 148 11.00 -11.44 20.75
N ASP A 149 11.94 -10.85 21.49
CA ASP A 149 12.81 -11.54 22.43
C ASP A 149 12.39 -11.16 23.85
N TRP A 150 11.87 -12.13 24.60
CA TRP A 150 11.42 -11.95 25.97
C TRP A 150 12.51 -12.35 26.99
N GLY A 151 13.75 -12.49 26.53
CA GLY A 151 14.93 -12.80 27.34
C GLY A 151 15.45 -14.23 27.15
N PRO A 152 16.46 -14.64 27.95
CA PRO A 152 17.20 -15.89 27.75
C PRO A 152 16.33 -17.16 27.72
N ASP A 153 15.22 -17.18 28.46
CA ASP A 153 14.31 -18.31 28.54
C ASP A 153 13.29 -18.34 27.38
N TYR A 154 13.12 -17.20 26.69
CA TYR A 154 12.14 -17.00 25.62
C TYR A 154 12.74 -16.18 24.46
N PRO A 155 13.83 -16.66 23.83
CA PRO A 155 14.45 -15.96 22.73
C PRO A 155 13.52 -15.92 21.52
N ALA A 156 13.67 -14.89 20.69
CA ALA A 156 12.91 -14.73 19.45
C ALA A 156 12.93 -16.00 18.60
N LYS A 157 11.78 -16.43 18.08
CA LYS A 157 11.67 -17.68 17.29
C LYS A 157 12.61 -17.67 16.09
N ALA A 158 12.80 -16.50 15.47
CA ALA A 158 13.73 -16.31 14.36
C ALA A 158 15.18 -16.69 14.73
N SER A 159 15.60 -16.56 15.99
CA SER A 159 16.97 -16.93 16.42
C SER A 159 17.30 -18.42 16.23
N LYS A 160 16.28 -19.26 16.10
CA LYS A 160 16.39 -20.72 15.91
C LYS A 160 16.17 -21.14 14.45
N MET A 161 16.01 -20.18 13.55
CA MET A 161 15.71 -20.39 12.13
C MET A 161 16.82 -19.80 11.27
N SER A 162 17.12 -20.43 10.14
CA SER A 162 17.95 -19.81 9.10
C SER A 162 17.18 -18.70 8.37
N GLU A 163 17.89 -17.76 7.74
CA GLU A 163 17.25 -16.67 6.99
C GLU A 163 16.26 -17.17 5.92
N PRO A 164 16.57 -18.19 5.09
CA PRO A 164 15.61 -18.71 4.12
C PRO A 164 14.36 -19.29 4.77
N GLU A 165 14.48 -19.93 5.95
CA GLU A 165 13.33 -20.44 6.70
C GLU A 165 12.43 -19.31 7.18
N ILE A 166 12.99 -18.22 7.71
CA ILE A 166 12.22 -17.05 8.15
C ILE A 166 11.48 -16.42 6.97
N ILE A 167 12.20 -16.21 5.84
CA ILE A 167 11.63 -15.61 4.63
C ILE A 167 10.48 -16.46 4.10
N ASN A 168 10.67 -17.78 3.98
CA ASN A 168 9.63 -18.69 3.51
C ASN A 168 8.43 -18.74 4.47
N TYR A 169 8.68 -18.78 5.78
CA TYR A 169 7.66 -18.79 6.82
C TYR A 169 6.71 -17.58 6.73
N ILE A 170 7.28 -16.40 6.50
CA ILE A 170 6.55 -15.14 6.33
C ILE A 170 5.80 -15.14 5.01
N LYS A 171 6.48 -15.49 3.91
CA LYS A 171 5.85 -15.53 2.58
C LYS A 171 4.63 -16.46 2.57
N ASP A 172 4.73 -17.63 3.18
CA ASP A 172 3.63 -18.59 3.20
C ASP A 172 2.41 -18.11 4.01
N ARG A 173 2.64 -17.31 5.06
CA ARG A 173 1.55 -16.70 5.86
C ARG A 173 0.95 -15.47 5.20
N LEU A 174 1.75 -14.68 4.48
CA LEU A 174 1.29 -13.42 3.89
C LEU A 174 0.69 -13.58 2.48
N LYS A 175 1.07 -14.61 1.72
CA LYS A 175 0.51 -14.90 0.39
C LYS A 175 -1.03 -14.96 0.37
N PRO A 176 -1.72 -15.65 1.32
CA PRO A 176 -3.18 -15.66 1.35
C PRO A 176 -3.79 -14.27 1.54
N PHE A 177 -3.24 -13.47 2.46
CA PHE A 177 -3.73 -12.10 2.70
C PHE A 177 -3.47 -11.21 1.49
N TYR A 178 -2.32 -11.32 0.83
CA TYR A 178 -2.05 -10.59 -0.40
C TYR A 178 -3.08 -10.90 -1.51
N ARG A 179 -3.47 -12.18 -1.66
CA ARG A 179 -4.54 -12.56 -2.61
C ARG A 179 -5.88 -11.91 -2.28
N ILE A 180 -6.24 -11.85 -1.00
CA ILE A 180 -7.46 -11.17 -0.53
C ILE A 180 -7.38 -9.67 -0.81
N LEU A 181 -6.28 -9.03 -0.42
CA LEU A 181 -6.06 -7.58 -0.54
C LEU A 181 -5.95 -7.11 -2.00
N THR A 182 -5.62 -8.01 -2.94
CA THR A 182 -5.58 -7.71 -4.38
C THR A 182 -6.93 -7.97 -5.07
N ASN A 183 -7.81 -8.78 -4.49
CA ASN A 183 -9.11 -9.07 -5.10
C ASN A 183 -10.11 -7.93 -4.86
N LYS A 184 -10.68 -7.39 -5.94
CA LYS A 184 -11.58 -6.22 -5.88
C LYS A 184 -12.81 -6.42 -4.99
N ASP A 185 -13.47 -7.57 -5.07
CA ASP A 185 -14.68 -7.83 -4.26
C ASP A 185 -14.34 -7.83 -2.76
N TRP A 186 -13.18 -8.40 -2.41
CA TRP A 186 -12.67 -8.39 -1.04
C TRP A 186 -12.27 -6.98 -0.61
N VAL A 187 -11.61 -6.20 -1.47
CA VAL A 187 -11.29 -4.79 -1.17
C VAL A 187 -12.57 -4.00 -0.89
N ASP A 188 -13.58 -4.10 -1.75
CA ASP A 188 -14.87 -3.42 -1.57
C ASP A 188 -15.54 -3.81 -0.24
N LEU A 189 -15.44 -5.09 0.16
CA LEU A 189 -15.93 -5.57 1.45
C LEU A 189 -15.13 -5.00 2.63
N LEU A 190 -13.79 -5.07 2.56
CA LEU A 190 -12.87 -4.65 3.63
C LEU A 190 -12.85 -3.13 3.84
N SER A 191 -13.14 -2.37 2.78
CA SER A 191 -13.24 -0.90 2.80
C SER A 191 -14.64 -0.41 3.14
N GLY A 192 -15.60 -1.31 3.34
CA GLY A 192 -17.00 -0.96 3.65
C GLY A 192 -17.81 -0.42 2.48
N ASN A 193 -17.21 -0.33 1.29
CA ASN A 193 -17.86 0.11 0.05
C ASN A 193 -18.98 -0.87 -0.39
N TYR A 194 -18.95 -2.12 0.07
CA TYR A 194 -19.98 -3.12 -0.21
C TYR A 194 -21.40 -2.68 0.20
N ARG A 195 -21.56 -1.91 1.28
CA ARG A 195 -22.89 -1.39 1.69
C ARG A 195 -23.47 -0.35 0.72
N ASN A 196 -22.62 0.30 -0.08
CA ASN A 196 -23.03 1.28 -1.08
C ASN A 196 -23.22 0.67 -2.48
N SER A 197 -22.92 -0.62 -2.65
CA SER A 197 -23.09 -1.36 -3.91
C SER A 197 -24.55 -1.36 -4.37
N PRO A 198 -24.85 -1.05 -5.64
CA PRO A 198 -26.19 -1.14 -6.21
C PRO A 198 -26.84 -2.53 -6.07
N LYS A 199 -26.03 -3.60 -5.91
CA LYS A 199 -26.50 -4.97 -5.72
C LYS A 199 -27.12 -5.20 -4.33
N VAL A 200 -26.62 -4.52 -3.30
CA VAL A 200 -27.12 -4.65 -1.92
C VAL A 200 -28.34 -3.75 -1.69
N ARG A 201 -28.36 -2.55 -2.29
CA ARG A 201 -29.51 -1.62 -2.23
C ARG A 201 -30.82 -2.21 -2.77
N LYS A 202 -30.77 -3.22 -3.64
CA LYS A 202 -31.96 -3.94 -4.13
C LYS A 202 -32.49 -5.00 -3.16
N GLN A 203 -31.69 -5.45 -2.19
CA GLN A 203 -32.10 -6.46 -1.22
C GLN A 203 -32.71 -5.85 0.05
N GLU A 204 -32.46 -4.57 0.34
CA GLU A 204 -33.03 -3.87 1.51
C GLU A 204 -34.35 -3.14 1.20
N ILE A 205 -34.85 -3.20 -0.03
CA ILE A 205 -36.11 -2.56 -0.48
C ILE A 205 -37.21 -3.62 -0.76
N ASN A 206 -37.01 -4.89 -0.37
CA ASN A 206 -38.03 -5.94 -0.46
C ASN A 206 -38.34 -6.53 0.92
#